data_AF-A0A9X7VXB7-F1
#
_entry.id   AF-A0A9X7VXB7-F1
#
_cell.length_a   1.000
_cell.length_b   1.000
_cell.length_c   1.000
_cell.angle_alpha   90.00
_cell.angle_beta   90.00
_cell.angle_gamma   90.00
#
_symmetry.space_group_name_H-M   'P 1'
#
loop_
_entity.id
_entity.type
_entity.pdbx_description
1 polymer ?
#
loop_
_entity_poly.entity_id
_entity_poly.type
_entity_poly.pdbx_seq_one_letter_code
_entity_poly.pdbx_strand_id
1 'polypeptide(L)' 'MFHTRRAIELSPDDVSLKEHLLLFHDIPEKLVTTEEARKIAEEIISVAPDSPTAKSILGM' A
#
# COMPACT_ATOMS: atom_id res chain seq x y z
N MET A 1 -7.77 0.86 -9.90
CA MET A 1 -6.71 -0.15 -9.67
C MET A 1 -5.74 -0.31 -10.84
N PHE A 2 -6.21 -0.48 -12.09
CA PHE A 2 -5.31 -0.68 -13.26
C PHE A 2 -4.23 0.41 -13.38
N HIS A 3 -4.62 1.69 -13.35
CA HIS A 3 -3.65 2.80 -13.45
C HIS A 3 -2.69 2.87 -12.25
N THR A 4 -3.17 2.60 -11.03
CA THR A 4 -2.33 2.57 -9.82
C THR A 4 -1.26 1.50 -9.90
N ARG A 5 -1.63 0.27 -10.28
CA ARG A 5 -0.67 -0.84 -10.45
C ARG A 5 0.35 -0.52 -11.55
N ARG A 6 -0.11 0.04 -12.67
CA ARG A 6 0.80 0.47 -13.74
C ARG A 6 1.77 1.58 -13.30
N ALA A 7 1.32 2.51 -12.46
CA ALA A 7 2.20 3.55 -11.92
C ALA A 7 3.27 2.95 -11.00
N ILE A 8 2.92 1.99 -10.14
CA ILE A 8 3.88 1.27 -9.29
C ILE A 8 4.91 0.51 -10.14
N GLU A 9 4.48 -0.15 -11.21
CA GLU A 9 5.41 -0.84 -12.14
C GLU A 9 6.41 0.13 -12.78
N LEU A 10 5.98 1.36 -13.09
CA LEU A 10 6.83 2.39 -13.71
C LEU A 10 7.71 3.12 -12.68
N SER A 11 7.33 3.10 -11.40
CA SER A 11 8.01 3.82 -10.32
C SER A 11 7.92 3.02 -9.01
N PRO A 12 8.64 1.89 -8.91
CA PRO A 12 8.49 0.94 -7.81
C PRO A 12 8.98 1.48 -6.46
N ASP A 13 9.83 2.51 -6.47
CA ASP A 13 10.38 3.14 -5.28
C ASP A 13 9.50 4.30 -4.75
N ASP A 14 8.45 4.68 -5.50
CA ASP A 14 7.52 5.70 -5.05
C ASP A 14 6.55 5.12 -4.02
N VAL A 15 6.89 5.36 -2.75
CA VAL A 15 6.09 4.94 -1.59
C VAL A 15 4.66 5.48 -1.65
N SER A 16 4.45 6.70 -2.17
CA SER A 16 3.11 7.31 -2.20
C SER A 16 2.13 6.53 -3.09
N LEU A 17 2.64 5.88 -4.15
CA LEU A 17 1.83 5.02 -5.02
C LEU A 17 1.43 3.73 -4.31
N LYS A 18 2.33 3.17 -3.50
CA LYS A 18 2.06 2.00 -2.66
C LYS A 18 1.07 2.32 -1.54
N GLU A 19 1.21 3.49 -0.89
CA GLU A 19 0.24 3.98 0.08
C GLU A 19 -1.13 4.21 -0.54
N HIS A 20 -1.18 4.76 -1.76
CA HIS A 20 -2.43 4.90 -2.50
C HIS A 20 -3.06 3.54 -2.81
N LEU A 21 -2.25 2.48 -3.03
CA LEU A 21 -2.76 1.13 -3.21
C LEU A 21 -3.42 0.59 -1.93
N LEU A 22 -2.92 0.95 -0.74
CA LEU A 22 -3.50 0.53 0.55
C LEU A 22 -4.91 1.09 0.77
N LEU A 23 -5.26 2.25 0.20
CA LEU A 23 -6.62 2.80 0.31
C LEU A 23 -7.69 1.86 -0.28
N PHE A 24 -7.32 1.02 -1.25
CA PHE A 24 -8.23 0.03 -1.85
C PHE A 24 -8.49 -1.18 -0.94
N HIS A 25 -7.80 -1.28 0.20
CA HIS A 25 -8.12 -2.23 1.27
C HIS A 25 -9.35 -1.80 2.07
N ASP A 26 -9.50 -0.49 2.28
CA ASP A 26 -10.50 0.09 3.19
C ASP A 26 -11.87 0.34 2.52
N ILE A 27 -11.95 0.23 1.19
CA ILE A 27 -13.21 0.37 0.45
C ILE A 27 -14.10 -0.88 0.61
N PRO A 28 -15.44 -0.76 0.52
CA PRO A 28 -16.38 -1.88 0.69
C PRO A 28 -16.10 -3.08 -0.23
N GLU A 29 -15.63 -2.81 -1.45
CA GLU A 29 -15.32 -3.82 -2.46
C GLU A 29 -14.05 -4.63 -2.14
N LYS A 30 -13.25 -4.20 -1.16
CA LYS A 30 -11.99 -4.82 -0.74
C LYS A 30 -11.12 -5.29 -1.91
N LEU A 31 -10.83 -4.36 -2.81
CA LEU A 31 -10.07 -4.64 -4.03
C LEU A 31 -8.62 -5.06 -3.71
N VAL A 32 -8.13 -4.75 -2.51
CA VAL A 32 -6.87 -5.27 -1.96
C VAL A 32 -7.18 -6.14 -0.74
N THR A 33 -6.70 -7.38 -0.79
CA THR A 33 -6.89 -8.34 0.31
C THR A 33 -6.06 -7.93 1.54
N THR A 34 -6.43 -8.41 2.72
CA THR A 34 -5.64 -8.18 3.94
C THR A 34 -4.19 -8.66 3.80
N GLU A 35 -3.96 -9.80 3.14
CA GLU A 35 -2.61 -10.33 2.94
C GLU A 35 -1.80 -9.44 1.99
N GLU A 36 -2.40 -8.99 0.88
CA GLU A 36 -1.74 -8.08 -0.07
C GLU A 36 -1.43 -6.73 0.59
N ALA A 37 -2.39 -6.15 1.33
CA ALA A 37 -2.20 -4.90 2.07
C ALA A 37 -1.05 -5.02 3.08
N ARG A 38 -0.98 -6.14 3.82
CA ARG A 38 0.08 -6.38 4.79
C ARG A 38 1.46 -6.41 4.14
N LYS A 39 1.62 -7.14 3.02
CA LYS A 39 2.89 -7.21 2.27
C LYS A 39 3.32 -5.82 1.79
N ILE A 40 2.39 -5.05 1.23
CA ILE A 40 2.65 -3.68 0.76
C ILE A 40 3.06 -2.77 1.94
N ALA A 41 2.38 -2.89 3.08
CA ALA A 41 2.70 -2.10 4.28
C ALA A 41 4.10 -2.44 4.83
N GLU A 42 4.49 -3.72 4.84
CA GLU A 42 5.85 -4.15 5.20
C GLU A 42 6.91 -3.56 4.27
N GLU A 43 6.66 -3.55 2.95
CA GLU A 43 7.54 -2.89 1.98
C GLU A 43 7.66 -1.38 2.27
N ILE A 44 6.55 -0.71 2.54
CA ILE A 44 6.53 0.73 2.84
C ILE A 44 7.33 1.02 4.10
N ILE A 45 7.14 0.27 5.20
CA ILE A 45 7.88 0.49 6.45
C ILE A 45 9.38 0.30 6.28
N SER A 46 9.82 -0.58 5.37
CA SER A 46 11.25 -0.77 5.10
C SER A 46 11.93 0.48 4.50
N VAL A 47 11.17 1.33 3.80
CA VAL A 47 11.65 2.54 3.10
C VAL A 47 11.25 3.83 3.84
N ALA A 48 10.03 3.86 4.35
CA ALA A 48 9.40 4.96 5.08
C ALA A 48 8.81 4.44 6.40
N PRO A 49 9.65 4.23 7.43
CA PRO A 49 9.24 3.68 8.73
C PRO A 49 8.17 4.50 9.45
N ASP A 50 7.98 5.75 9.03
CA ASP A 50 7.09 6.72 9.68
C ASP A 50 5.71 6.77 9.03
N SER A 51 5.49 6.00 7.94
CA SER A 51 4.22 6.00 7.20
C SER A 51 3.03 5.67 8.13
N PRO A 52 2.09 6.61 8.33
CA PRO A 52 0.91 6.36 9.15
C PRO A 52 -0.01 5.32 8.50
N THR A 53 -0.09 5.32 7.17
CA THR A 53 -0.90 4.38 6.40
C THR A 53 -0.42 2.95 6.60
N ALA A 54 0.89 2.71 6.47
CA ALA A 54 1.44 1.39 6.66
C ALA A 54 1.33 0.91 8.12
N LYS A 55 1.57 1.79 9.11
CA LYS A 55 1.38 1.47 10.53
C LYS A 55 -0.06 1.08 10.85
N SER A 56 -1.04 1.79 10.29
CA SER A 56 -2.45 1.47 10.45
C SER A 56 -2.79 0.07 9.97
N ILE A 57 -2.27 -0.35 8.81
CA ILE A 57 -2.48 -1.70 8.26
C ILE A 57 -1.81 -2.78 9.12
N LEU A 58 -0.64 -2.47 9.71
CA LEU A 58 0.12 -3.40 10.55
C LEU A 58 -0.32 -3.41 12.03
N GLY A 59 -1.16 -2.47 12.45
CA GLY A 59 -1.61 -2.32 13.84
C GLY A 59 -0.51 -1.85 14.79
N MET A 60 0.38 -0.95 14.32
CA MET A 60 1.51 -0.38 15.07
C MET A 60 1.24 1.01 15.64
#